data_AF-A0A840S2B9-F1
#
_entry.id   AF-A0A840S2B9-F1
#
_cell.length_a   1.000
_cell.length_b   1.000
_cell.length_c   1.000
_cell.angle_alpha   90.00
_cell.angle_beta   90.00
_cell.angle_gamma   90.00
#
_symmetry.space_group_name_H-M   'P 1'
#
loop_
_entity.id
_entity.type
_entity.pdbx_description
1 polymer ?
#
loop_
_entity_poly.entity_id
_entity_poly.type
_entity_poly.pdbx_seq_one_letter_code
_entity_poly.pdbx_strand_id
1 'polypeptide(L)'
;MASQLAQLLAALGLLICLLLAVHMLLGPAKQQRLNQAWDRWMARLSAESRAERRRRERAESAQRLQQAQERARSRPIPLDEVEWEGNVARPNFGSRSKRQVH
;
A
#
# COMPACT_ATOMS: atom_id res chain seq x y z
N MET A 1 -26.66 -17.98 36.64
CA MET A 1 -25.73 -17.77 35.50
C MET A 1 -26.31 -18.31 34.19
N ALA A 2 -26.91 -19.52 34.15
CA ALA A 2 -27.52 -20.07 32.93
C ALA A 2 -28.65 -19.19 32.32
N SER A 3 -29.44 -18.51 33.15
CA SER A 3 -30.51 -17.60 32.69
C SER A 3 -29.99 -16.36 31.96
N GLN A 4 -28.83 -15.84 32.34
CA GLN A 4 -28.25 -14.65 31.69
C GLN A 4 -27.63 -14.97 30.34
N LEU A 5 -27.01 -16.15 30.19
CA LEU A 5 -26.55 -16.62 28.88
C LEU A 5 -27.73 -16.79 27.91
N ALA A 6 -28.83 -17.39 28.36
CA ALA A 6 -30.03 -17.53 27.54
C ALA A 6 -30.61 -16.16 27.12
N GLN A 7 -30.64 -15.18 28.03
CA GLN A 7 -31.07 -13.81 27.72
C GLN A 7 -30.12 -13.12 26.72
N LEU A 8 -28.81 -13.29 26.86
CA LEU A 8 -27.82 -12.74 25.92
C LEU A 8 -27.97 -13.34 24.52
N LEU A 9 -28.11 -14.67 24.43
CA LEU A 9 -28.34 -15.39 23.17
C LEU A 9 -29.66 -14.96 22.52
N ALA A 10 -30.74 -14.84 23.29
CA ALA A 10 -32.02 -14.37 22.80
C ALA A 10 -31.95 -12.91 22.31
N ALA A 11 -31.28 -12.03 23.07
CA ALA A 11 -31.10 -10.64 22.68
C ALA A 11 -30.25 -10.50 21.41
N LEU A 12 -29.16 -11.27 21.28
CA LEU A 12 -28.34 -11.32 20.06
C LEU A 12 -29.14 -11.85 18.87
N GLY A 13 -29.89 -12.93 19.04
CA GLY A 13 -30.75 -13.47 17.98
C GLY A 13 -31.81 -12.47 17.51
N LEU A 14 -32.48 -11.80 18.45
CA LEU A 14 -33.46 -10.74 18.15
C LEU A 14 -32.80 -9.58 17.39
N LEU A 15 -31.63 -9.13 17.85
CA LEU A 15 -30.86 -8.06 17.22
C LEU A 15 -30.50 -8.40 15.77
N ILE A 16 -29.99 -9.61 15.53
CA ILE A 16 -29.63 -10.09 14.19
C ILE A 16 -30.88 -10.13 13.29
N CYS A 17 -32.00 -10.65 13.82
CA CYS A 17 -33.25 -10.73 13.08
C CYS A 17 -33.78 -9.34 12.67
N LEU A 18 -33.70 -8.35 13.58
CA LEU A 18 -34.03 -6.96 13.28
C LEU A 18 -33.09 -6.35 12.24
N LEU A 19 -31.78 -6.60 12.33
CA LEU A 19 -30.81 -6.12 11.35
C LEU A 19 -31.09 -6.68 9.95
N LEU A 20 -31.45 -7.96 9.84
CA LEU A 20 -31.84 -8.60 8.59
C LEU A 20 -33.14 -8.03 8.02
N ALA A 21 -34.15 -7.81 8.87
CA ALA A 21 -35.41 -7.19 8.45
C ALA A 21 -35.18 -5.77 7.92
N VAL A 22 -34.37 -4.97 8.62
CA VAL A 22 -33.94 -3.64 8.17
C VAL A 22 -33.12 -3.74 6.89
N HIS A 23 -32.23 -4.72 6.77
CA HIS A 23 -31.42 -4.93 5.56
C HIS A 23 -32.30 -5.22 4.34
N MET A 24 -33.32 -6.08 4.47
CA MET A 24 -34.26 -6.35 3.37
C MET A 24 -35.18 -5.18 3.07
N LEU A 25 -35.53 -4.37 4.08
CA LEU A 25 -36.37 -3.18 3.91
C LEU A 25 -35.59 -2.00 3.31
N LEU A 26 -34.28 -1.90 3.58
CA LEU A 26 -33.40 -0.94 2.94
C LEU A 26 -33.01 -1.46 1.56
N GLY A 27 -33.62 -0.90 0.52
CA GLY A 27 -33.23 -1.16 -0.86
C GLY A 27 -31.72 -0.94 -1.11
N PRO A 28 -31.17 -1.55 -2.18
CA PRO A 28 -29.73 -1.68 -2.42
C PRO A 28 -28.95 -0.36 -2.40
N ALA A 29 -29.60 0.75 -2.77
CA ALA A 29 -29.00 2.09 -2.73
C ALA A 29 -28.62 2.57 -1.32
N LYS A 30 -29.40 2.23 -0.28
CA LYS A 30 -29.10 2.61 1.11
C LYS A 30 -28.03 1.69 1.72
N GLN A 31 -28.01 0.42 1.32
CA GLN A 31 -26.97 -0.52 1.73
C GLN A 31 -25.59 -0.11 1.21
N GLN A 32 -25.50 0.33 -0.05
CA GLN A 32 -24.25 0.83 -0.62
C GLN A 32 -23.71 2.04 0.16
N ARG A 33 -24.58 2.95 0.60
CA ARG A 33 -24.18 4.12 1.41
C ARG A 33 -23.63 3.70 2.79
N LEU A 34 -24.26 2.71 3.43
CA LEU A 34 -23.80 2.16 4.70
C LEU A 34 -22.45 1.43 4.55
N ASN A 35 -22.30 0.59 3.52
CA ASN A 35 -21.02 -0.08 3.23
C ASN A 35 -19.92 0.94 2.93
N GLN A 36 -20.19 1.97 2.13
CA GLN A 36 -19.21 3.04 1.88
C GLN A 36 -18.86 3.84 3.14
N ALA A 37 -19.79 4.01 4.08
CA ALA A 37 -19.49 4.64 5.36
C ALA A 37 -18.63 3.73 6.24
N TRP A 38 -18.94 2.43 6.28
CA TRP A 38 -18.19 1.41 6.98
C TRP A 38 -16.77 1.26 6.45
N ASP A 39 -16.61 1.18 5.13
CA ASP A 39 -15.31 1.10 4.45
C ASP A 39 -14.47 2.33 4.73
N ARG A 40 -15.06 3.54 4.73
CA ARG A 40 -14.34 4.77 5.10
C ARG A 40 -13.90 4.77 6.56
N TRP A 41 -14.72 4.26 7.46
CA TRP A 41 -14.39 4.16 8.88
C TRP A 41 -13.26 3.15 9.11
N MET A 42 -13.36 1.96 8.53
CA MET A 42 -12.30 0.94 8.54
C MET A 42 -11.02 1.42 7.87
N ALA A 43 -11.13 2.14 6.76
CA ALA A 43 -9.99 2.76 6.09
C ALA A 43 -9.31 3.78 7.00
N ARG A 44 -10.07 4.56 7.78
CA ARG A 44 -9.54 5.54 8.74
C ARG A 44 -8.82 4.86 9.91
N LEU A 45 -9.35 3.77 10.44
CA LEU A 45 -8.67 2.95 11.45
C LEU A 45 -7.37 2.33 10.91
N SER A 46 -7.38 1.89 9.64
CA SER A 46 -6.18 1.37 8.97
C SER A 46 -5.27 2.47 8.38
N ALA A 47 -5.67 3.75 8.45
CA ALA A 47 -4.93 4.83 7.82
C ALA A 47 -3.61 5.10 8.56
N GLU A 48 -3.60 4.89 9.87
CA GLU A 48 -2.39 4.98 10.69
C GLU A 48 -1.37 3.93 10.26
N SER A 49 -1.79 2.68 10.06
CA SER A 49 -0.89 1.61 9.62
C SER A 49 -0.37 1.82 8.18
N ARG A 50 -1.16 2.42 7.29
CA ARG A 50 -0.72 2.80 5.94
C ARG A 50 0.16 4.04 5.93
N ALA A 51 -0.06 5.00 6.83
CA ALA A 51 0.77 6.19 6.96
C ALA A 51 2.17 5.83 7.49
N GLU A 52 2.25 4.93 8.46
CA GLU A 52 3.53 4.41 8.96
C GLU A 52 4.29 3.62 7.89
N ARG A 53 3.61 2.76 7.13
CA ARG A 53 4.24 2.06 5.98
C ARG A 53 4.84 3.03 4.98
N ARG A 54 4.09 4.07 4.58
CA ARG A 54 4.59 5.11 3.66
C ARG A 54 5.77 5.91 4.23
N ARG A 55 5.81 6.14 5.55
CA ARG A 55 6.96 6.78 6.21
C ARG A 55 8.20 5.88 6.16
N ARG A 56 8.05 4.58 6.40
CA ARG A 56 9.14 3.60 6.31
C ARG A 56 9.67 3.49 4.89
N GLU A 57 8.78 3.37 3.90
CA GLU A 57 9.15 3.31 2.48
C GLU A 57 9.93 4.56 2.03
N ARG A 58 9.54 5.76 2.50
CA ARG A 58 10.27 7.01 2.21
C ARG A 58 11.64 7.05 2.87
N ALA A 59 11.77 6.54 4.10
CA ALA A 59 13.05 6.47 4.78
C ALA A 59 14.00 5.50 4.06
N GLU A 60 13.49 4.33 3.66
CA GLU A 60 14.25 3.34 2.91
C GLU A 60 14.67 3.86 1.53
N SER A 61 13.79 4.55 0.81
CA SER A 61 14.11 5.11 -0.50
C SER A 61 15.16 6.21 -0.40
N ALA A 62 15.08 7.07 0.62
CA ALA A 62 16.08 8.10 0.90
C ALA A 62 17.46 7.48 1.19
N GLN A 63 17.52 6.40 1.99
CA GLN A 63 18.76 5.67 2.26
C GLN A 63 19.35 5.04 0.99
N ARG A 64 18.52 4.40 0.16
CA ARG A 64 18.97 3.84 -1.12
C ARG A 64 19.53 4.91 -2.05
N LEU A 65 18.92 6.09 -2.08
CA LEU A 65 19.39 7.20 -2.88
C LEU A 65 20.76 7.72 -2.40
N GLN A 66 20.93 7.87 -1.08
CA GLN A 66 22.21 8.27 -0.48
C GLN A 66 23.31 7.26 -0.81
N GLN A 67 23.05 5.96 -0.62
CA GLN A 67 24.02 4.91 -0.96
C GLN A 67 24.36 4.90 -2.47
N ALA A 68 23.39 5.15 -3.35
CA ALA A 68 23.64 5.25 -4.78
C ALA A 68 24.55 6.46 -5.11
N GLN A 69 24.31 7.60 -4.46
CA GLN A 69 25.15 8.80 -4.61
C GLN A 69 26.57 8.56 -4.06
N GLU A 70 26.70 7.91 -2.90
CA GLU A 70 28.02 7.57 -2.33
C GLU A 70 28.80 6.60 -3.22
N ARG A 71 28.14 5.61 -3.83
CA ARG A 71 28.76 4.73 -4.83
C ARG A 71 29.20 5.50 -6.07
N ALA A 72 28.37 6.41 -6.57
CA ALA A 72 28.72 7.25 -7.71
C ALA A 72 29.92 8.18 -7.39
N ARG A 73 29.99 8.72 -6.17
CA ARG A 73 31.11 9.56 -5.72
C ARG A 73 32.40 8.77 -5.51
N SER A 74 32.32 7.54 -4.99
CA SER A 74 33.49 6.70 -4.72
C SER A 74 34.06 6.04 -5.97
N ARG A 75 33.27 5.91 -7.05
CA ARG A 75 33.72 5.44 -8.36
C ARG A 75 33.40 6.47 -9.44
N PRO A 76 34.11 7.62 -9.45
CA PRO A 76 33.99 8.56 -10.56
C PRO A 76 34.44 7.84 -11.84
N ILE A 77 33.58 7.82 -12.85
CA ILE A 77 33.94 7.32 -14.18
C ILE A 77 34.84 8.39 -14.81
N PRO A 78 36.09 8.05 -15.16
CA PRO A 78 37.02 9.04 -15.68
C PRO A 78 36.55 9.47 -17.09
N LEU A 79 36.74 10.77 -17.42
CA LEU A 79 36.10 11.42 -18.58
C LEU A 79 36.54 10.85 -19.94
N ASP A 80 37.66 10.13 -19.95
CA ASP A 80 38.22 9.39 -21.08
C ASP A 80 37.46 8.09 -21.40
N GLU A 81 36.70 7.54 -20.45
CA GLU A 81 35.86 6.34 -20.64
C GLU A 81 34.39 6.65 -20.99
N VAL A 82 34.08 7.91 -21.31
CA VAL A 82 32.72 8.40 -21.54
C VAL A 82 32.53 8.78 -23.01
N GLU A 83 31.48 8.26 -23.65
CA GLU A 83 31.09 8.66 -24.99
C GLU A 83 30.23 9.93 -24.91
N TRP A 84 30.61 10.96 -25.67
CA TRP A 84 29.90 12.24 -25.69
C TRP A 84 28.85 12.24 -26.80
N GLU A 85 27.58 12.33 -26.44
CA GLU A 85 26.47 12.51 -27.38
C GLU A 85 25.94 13.94 -27.26
N GLY A 86 26.50 14.84 -28.05
CA GLY A 86 26.24 16.29 -27.92
C GLY A 86 26.70 16.82 -26.56
N ASN A 87 25.78 17.41 -25.78
CA ASN A 87 26.05 17.94 -24.43
C ASN A 87 25.87 16.91 -23.30
N VAL A 88 25.58 15.65 -23.62
CA VAL A 88 25.34 14.61 -22.60
C VAL A 88 26.49 13.61 -22.62
N ALA A 89 27.20 13.54 -21.50
CA ALA A 89 28.18 12.50 -21.21
C ALA A 89 27.47 11.18 -20.93
N ARG A 90 27.67 10.17 -21.79
CA ARG A 90 27.16 8.81 -21.59
C ARG A 90 28.29 7.86 -21.20
N PRO A 91 28.25 7.25 -20.01
CA PRO A 91 29.27 6.29 -19.62
C PRO A 91 29.26 5.07 -20.55
N ASN A 92 30.44 4.66 -21.01
CA ASN A 92 30.59 3.53 -21.93
C ASN A 92 30.46 2.21 -21.16
N PHE A 93 29.22 1.84 -20.83
CA PHE A 93 28.92 0.48 -20.36
C PHE A 93 28.98 -0.44 -21.56
N GLY A 94 30.19 -0.89 -21.91
CA GLY A 94 30.45 -1.79 -23.04
C GLY A 94 29.29 -2.77 -23.21
N SER A 95 28.69 -2.74 -24.41
CA SER A 95 27.42 -3.37 -24.77
C SER A 95 27.20 -4.67 -23.98
N ARG A 96 26.34 -4.63 -22.96
CA ARG A 96 25.93 -5.85 -22.26
C ARG A 96 25.42 -6.83 -23.32
N SER A 97 26.14 -7.93 -23.50
CA SER A 97 25.73 -9.03 -24.36
C SER A 97 24.28 -9.36 -24.02
N LYS A 98 23.37 -9.13 -24.99
CA LYS A 98 21.98 -9.53 -24.87
C LYS A 98 21.98 -11.05 -24.72
N ARG A 99 21.82 -11.54 -23.49
CA ARG A 99 21.59 -12.96 -23.21
C ARG A 99 20.34 -13.35 -24.00
N GLN A 100 20.52 -14.01 -25.14
CA GLN A 100 19.42 -14.58 -25.91
C GLN A 100 18.78 -15.63 -25.01
N VAL A 101 17.56 -15.34 -24.56
CA VAL A 101 16.70 -16.34 -23.94
C VAL A 101 16.12 -17.12 -25.11
N HIS A 102 16.67 -18.32 -25.33
CA HIS A 102 16.11 -19.34 -26.21
C HIS A 102 14.98 -20.08 -25.49
#